data_AF-A0A949RVJ0-F1
#
_entry.id   AF-A0A949RVJ0-F1
#
_cell.length_a   1.000
_cell.length_b   1.000
_cell.length_c   1.000
_cell.angle_alpha   90.00
_cell.angle_beta   90.00
_cell.angle_gamma   90.00
#
_symmetry.space_group_name_H-M   'P 1'
#
loop_
_entity.id
_entity.type
_entity.pdbx_description
1 polymer ?
#
loop_
_entity_poly.entity_id
_entity_poly.type
_entity_poly.pdbx_seq_one_letter_code
_entity_poly.pdbx_strand_id
1 'polypeptide(L)'
;MNFLLRAFSFLFHLPLTLFFLGLGSFALLEGAYDLNLPLPWSGPSLTFWIFGLSLAGLISIYLALRKKARFLFVLYALTVLGLAIYWVFFSTYRFDGAAAFRCALAFVAAALVAALGAISHARHSA
;
A
#
# COMPACT_ATOMS: atom_id res chain seq x y z
N MET A 1 21.77 12.24 1.86
CA MET A 1 20.83 12.35 0.73
C MET A 1 19.47 11.66 0.98
N ASN A 2 19.12 11.22 2.21
CA ASN A 2 18.03 10.23 2.36
C ASN A 2 16.80 10.74 3.15
N PHE A 3 16.75 12.01 3.54
CA PHE A 3 15.58 12.55 4.25
C PHE A 3 14.34 12.64 3.33
N LEU A 4 14.54 13.12 2.10
CA LEU A 4 13.46 13.31 1.12
C LEU A 4 12.76 11.99 0.75
N LEU A 5 13.55 10.96 0.42
CA LEU A 5 13.03 9.62 0.10
C LEU A 5 12.28 9.00 1.28
N ARG A 6 12.78 9.21 2.50
CA ARG A 6 12.13 8.71 3.72
C ARG A 6 10.80 9.43 3.98
N ALA A 7 10.79 10.75 3.86
CA ALA A 7 9.57 11.55 4.00
C ALA A 7 8.53 11.14 2.95
N PHE A 8 8.96 10.94 1.70
CA PHE A 8 8.10 10.47 0.62
C PHE A 8 7.52 9.08 0.90
N SER A 9 8.32 8.11 1.38
CA SER A 9 7.82 6.78 1.74
C SER A 9 6.70 6.83 2.78
N PHE A 10 6.86 7.64 3.83
CA PHE A 10 5.82 7.80 4.84
C PHE A 10 4.59 8.52 4.29
N LEU A 11 4.81 9.60 3.53
CA LEU A 11 3.73 10.40 2.95
C LEU A 11 2.92 9.62 1.92
N PHE A 12 3.52 8.64 1.23
CA PHE A 12 2.81 7.74 0.34
C PHE A 12 2.02 6.66 1.10
N HIS A 13 2.67 5.96 2.04
CA HIS A 13 2.04 4.81 2.71
C HIS A 13 1.03 5.21 3.78
N LEU A 14 1.24 6.30 4.51
CA LEU A 14 0.33 6.74 5.58
C LEU A 14 -1.09 7.02 5.08
N PRO A 15 -1.34 7.93 4.12
CA PRO A 15 -2.70 8.17 3.62
C PRO A 15 -3.27 6.92 2.95
N LEU A 16 -2.45 6.13 2.26
CA LEU A 16 -2.90 4.87 1.64
C LEU A 16 -3.41 3.88 2.68
N THR A 17 -2.65 3.67 3.76
CA THR A 17 -3.05 2.81 4.88
C THR A 17 -4.31 3.30 5.56
N LEU A 18 -4.43 4.62 5.78
CA LEU A 18 -5.61 5.20 6.43
C LEU A 18 -6.86 5.08 5.56
N PHE A 19 -6.71 5.29 4.25
CA PHE A 19 -7.80 5.15 3.28
C PHE A 19 -8.32 3.72 3.24
N PHE A 20 -7.44 2.73 3.06
CA PHE A 20 -7.85 1.33 3.03
C PHE A 20 -8.33 0.82 4.38
N LEU A 21 -7.78 1.30 5.50
CA LEU A 21 -8.29 0.99 6.83
C LEU A 21 -9.72 1.55 7.00
N GLY A 22 -9.97 2.77 6.51
CA GLY A 22 -11.31 3.37 6.50
C GLY A 22 -12.29 2.54 5.69
N LEU A 23 -11.94 2.17 4.45
CA LEU A 23 -12.79 1.31 3.60
C LEU A 23 -13.08 -0.04 4.25
N GLY A 24 -12.05 -0.72 4.76
CA GLY A 24 -12.21 -2.03 5.42
C GLY A 24 -13.04 -1.93 6.70
N SER A 25 -12.80 -0.91 7.53
CA SER A 25 -13.56 -0.70 8.77
C SER A 25 -15.03 -0.42 8.47
N PHE A 26 -15.32 0.45 7.51
CA PHE A 26 -16.69 0.79 7.12
C PHE A 26 -17.42 -0.44 6.57
N ALA A 27 -16.78 -1.20 5.70
CA ALA A 27 -17.34 -2.44 5.15
C ALA A 27 -17.66 -3.49 6.23
N LEU A 28 -16.80 -3.63 7.24
CA LEU A 28 -17.04 -4.55 8.36
C LEU A 28 -18.17 -4.06 9.28
N LEU A 29 -18.25 -2.75 9.54
CA LEU A 29 -19.28 -2.16 10.42
C LEU A 29 -20.68 -2.23 9.80
N GLU A 30 -20.79 -2.01 8.49
CA GLU A 30 -22.06 -2.10 7.74
C GLU A 30 -22.44 -3.56 7.38
N GLY A 31 -21.59 -4.54 7.70
CA GLY A 31 -21.78 -5.94 7.27
C GLY A 31 -21.71 -6.15 5.76
N ALA A 32 -21.22 -5.15 5.02
CA ALA A 32 -21.02 -5.19 3.58
C ALA A 32 -19.66 -5.81 3.25
N TYR A 33 -19.55 -7.13 3.37
CA TYR A 33 -18.29 -7.84 3.17
C TYR A 33 -17.83 -7.93 1.70
N ASP A 34 -18.63 -7.49 0.74
CA ASP A 34 -18.35 -7.66 -0.69
C ASP A 34 -17.68 -6.43 -1.31
N LEU A 35 -16.49 -6.05 -0.79
CA LEU A 35 -15.66 -5.07 -1.48
C LEU A 35 -15.25 -5.63 -2.84
N ASN A 36 -15.71 -4.98 -3.90
CA ASN A 36 -15.34 -5.35 -5.26
C ASN A 36 -14.17 -4.49 -5.75
N LEU A 37 -12.96 -4.86 -5.34
CA LEU A 37 -11.72 -4.30 -5.87
C LEU A 37 -11.06 -5.33 -6.79
N PRO A 38 -10.49 -4.93 -7.95
CA PRO A 38 -9.85 -5.86 -8.88
C PRO A 38 -8.43 -6.23 -8.38
N LEU A 39 -8.41 -6.95 -7.27
CA LEU A 39 -7.24 -7.45 -6.55
C LEU A 39 -7.19 -8.98 -6.63
N PRO A 40 -6.08 -9.63 -6.23
CA PRO A 40 -5.95 -11.08 -6.41
C PRO A 40 -6.93 -11.90 -5.56
N TRP A 41 -7.59 -11.26 -4.59
CA TRP A 41 -8.64 -11.86 -3.77
C TRP A 41 -9.99 -11.25 -4.13
N SER A 42 -11.06 -12.04 -3.97
CA SER A 42 -12.43 -11.64 -4.26
C SER A 42 -13.39 -11.98 -3.11
N GLY A 43 -14.56 -11.34 -3.12
CA GLY A 43 -15.64 -11.59 -2.16
C GLY A 43 -15.27 -11.21 -0.72
N PRO A 44 -15.90 -11.85 0.29
CA PRO A 44 -15.72 -11.52 1.71
C PRO A 44 -14.28 -11.49 2.19
N SER A 45 -13.43 -12.36 1.61
CA SER A 45 -12.02 -12.45 1.96
C SER A 45 -11.25 -11.17 1.66
N LEU A 46 -11.63 -10.43 0.61
CA LEU A 46 -10.95 -9.20 0.20
C LEU A 46 -11.08 -8.13 1.27
N THR A 47 -12.26 -7.98 1.87
CA THR A 47 -12.51 -7.03 2.96
C THR A 47 -11.59 -7.28 4.15
N PHE A 48 -11.43 -8.55 4.56
CA PHE A 48 -10.52 -8.92 5.64
C PHE A 48 -9.06 -8.69 5.28
N TRP A 49 -8.64 -9.01 4.06
CA TRP A 49 -7.27 -8.75 3.58
C TRP A 49 -6.96 -7.26 3.54
N ILE A 50 -7.87 -6.44 3.01
CA ILE A 50 -7.72 -4.98 2.96
C ILE A 50 -7.62 -4.41 4.38
N PHE A 51 -8.51 -4.81 5.27
CA PHE A 51 -8.47 -4.36 6.66
C PHE A 51 -7.17 -4.79 7.36
N GLY A 52 -6.80 -6.06 7.25
CA GLY A 52 -5.60 -6.63 7.87
C GLY A 52 -4.30 -6.01 7.33
N LEU A 53 -4.17 -5.86 6.01
CA LEU A 53 -3.01 -5.22 5.38
C LEU A 53 -2.90 -3.75 5.76
N SER A 54 -4.03 -3.04 5.88
CA SER A 54 -4.03 -1.63 6.28
C SER A 54 -3.58 -1.46 7.72
N LEU A 55 -4.06 -2.33 8.61
CA LEU A 55 -3.64 -2.37 10.01
C LEU A 55 -2.15 -2.72 10.14
N ALA A 56 -1.69 -3.74 9.41
CA ALA A 56 -0.28 -4.13 9.37
C ALA A 56 0.61 -2.99 8.83
N GLY A 57 0.14 -2.25 7.83
CA GLY A 57 0.81 -1.08 7.29
C GLY A 57 0.93 0.04 8.33
N LEU A 58 -0.14 0.35 9.04
CA LEU A 58 -0.14 1.37 10.10
C LEU A 58 0.82 1.01 11.24
N ILE A 59 0.80 -0.26 11.68
CA ILE A 59 1.74 -0.78 12.68
C ILE A 59 3.18 -0.66 12.17
N SER A 60 3.43 -1.03 10.92
CA SER A 60 4.76 -0.95 10.30
C SER A 60 5.29 0.48 10.23
N ILE A 61 4.43 1.44 9.88
CA ILE A 61 4.75 2.88 9.89
C ILE A 61 5.09 3.34 11.31
N TYR A 62 4.25 3.00 12.30
CA TYR A 62 4.47 3.38 13.70
C TYR A 62 5.82 2.83 14.23
N LEU A 63 6.12 1.56 13.94
CA LEU A 63 7.39 0.93 14.32
C LEU A 63 8.58 1.60 13.63
N ALA A 64 8.47 1.89 12.33
CA ALA A 64 9.52 2.57 11.58
C ALA A 64 9.80 4.00 12.11
N LEU A 65 8.77 4.73 12.55
CA LEU A 65 8.93 6.02 13.23
C LEU A 65 9.71 5.89 14.55
N ARG A 66 9.41 4.84 15.33
CA ARG A 66 10.15 4.48 16.55
C ARG A 66 11.54 3.89 16.28
N LYS A 67 11.99 3.84 15.02
CA LYS A 67 13.23 3.21 14.56
C LYS A 67 13.31 1.71 14.87
N LYS A 68 12.20 1.07 15.26
CA LYS A 68 12.12 -0.36 15.57
C LYS A 68 11.59 -1.13 14.36
N ALA A 69 12.04 -2.37 14.20
CA ALA A 69 11.50 -3.32 13.24
C ALA A 69 11.30 -2.75 11.81
N ARG A 70 12.26 -1.94 11.35
CA ARG A 70 12.20 -1.22 10.04
C ARG A 70 12.04 -2.18 8.85
N PHE A 71 12.43 -3.44 9.02
CA PHE A 71 12.24 -4.50 8.03
C PHE A 71 10.75 -4.76 7.73
N LEU A 72 9.85 -4.66 8.71
CA LEU A 72 8.41 -4.80 8.46
C LEU A 72 7.88 -3.71 7.53
N PHE A 73 8.37 -2.48 7.67
CA PHE A 73 8.00 -1.39 6.78
C PHE A 73 8.49 -1.63 5.35
N VAL A 74 9.68 -2.22 5.18
CA VAL A 74 10.16 -2.63 3.86
C VAL A 74 9.26 -3.71 3.26
N LEU A 75 8.95 -4.75 4.04
CA LEU A 75 8.08 -5.84 3.58
C LEU A 75 6.70 -5.31 3.19
N TYR A 76 6.13 -4.43 4.02
CA TYR A 76 4.86 -3.77 3.72
C TYR A 76 4.92 -2.95 2.42
N ALA A 77 5.98 -2.15 2.23
CA ALA A 77 6.14 -1.35 1.03
C ALA A 77 6.28 -2.21 -0.25
N LEU A 78 6.97 -3.35 -0.15
CA LEU A 78 7.04 -4.32 -1.24
C LEU A 78 5.69 -4.98 -1.53
N THR A 79 4.91 -5.30 -0.50
CA THR A 79 3.54 -5.81 -0.67
C THR A 79 2.66 -4.78 -1.40
N VAL A 80 2.70 -3.51 -1.00
CA VAL A 80 1.95 -2.43 -1.67
C VAL A 80 2.37 -2.30 -3.12
N LEU A 81 3.68 -2.31 -3.41
CA LEU A 81 4.19 -2.27 -4.77
C LEU A 81 3.73 -3.48 -5.59
N GLY A 82 3.81 -4.69 -5.04
CA GLY A 82 3.35 -5.91 -5.70
C GLY A 82 1.87 -5.88 -6.03
N LEU A 83 1.04 -5.41 -5.09
CA LEU A 83 -0.40 -5.25 -5.33
C LEU A 83 -0.71 -4.15 -6.34
N ALA A 84 0.04 -3.04 -6.35
CA ALA A 84 -0.11 -1.98 -7.34
C ALA A 84 0.24 -2.50 -8.75
N ILE A 85 1.33 -3.25 -8.89
CA ILE A 85 1.71 -3.90 -10.16
C ILE A 85 0.64 -4.90 -10.58
N TYR A 86 0.17 -5.73 -9.65
CA TYR A 86 -0.92 -6.68 -9.93
C TYR A 86 -2.16 -5.96 -10.44
N TRP A 87 -2.58 -4.90 -9.75
CA TRP A 87 -3.76 -4.12 -10.10
C TRP A 87 -3.65 -3.51 -11.51
N VAL A 88 -2.50 -2.96 -11.88
CA VAL A 88 -2.33 -2.33 -13.20
C VAL A 88 -2.18 -3.33 -14.34
N PHE A 89 -1.40 -4.40 -14.14
CA PHE A 89 -0.97 -5.27 -15.25
C PHE A 89 -1.70 -6.62 -15.31
N PHE A 90 -2.11 -7.16 -14.16
CA PHE A 90 -2.66 -8.52 -14.05
C PHE A 90 -4.15 -8.54 -13.76
N SER A 91 -4.72 -7.44 -13.29
CA SER A 91 -6.15 -7.36 -13.04
C SER A 91 -6.94 -7.27 -14.35
N THR A 92 -8.21 -7.66 -14.28
CA THR A 92 -9.16 -7.51 -15.40
C THR A 92 -9.67 -6.08 -15.58
N TYR A 93 -9.19 -5.14 -14.76
CA TYR A 93 -9.62 -3.75 -14.80
C TYR A 93 -9.24 -3.09 -16.12
N ARG A 94 -10.23 -2.46 -16.76
CA ARG A 94 -10.04 -1.71 -18.00
C ARG A 94 -10.01 -0.23 -17.67
N PHE A 95 -8.90 0.42 -18.00
CA PHE A 95 -8.73 1.85 -17.82
C PHE A 95 -9.57 2.61 -18.83
N ASP A 96 -10.34 3.59 -18.35
CA ASP A 96 -11.14 4.48 -19.18
C ASP A 96 -10.24 5.56 -19.82
N GLY A 97 -9.50 5.16 -20.86
CA GLY A 97 -8.63 6.01 -21.64
C GLY A 97 -7.19 6.16 -21.12
N ALA A 98 -6.38 6.85 -21.91
CA ALA A 98 -4.93 6.98 -21.69
C ALA A 98 -4.58 7.78 -20.41
N ALA A 99 -5.43 8.72 -20.00
CA ALA A 99 -5.20 9.51 -18.79
C ALA A 99 -5.27 8.64 -17.52
N ALA A 100 -6.31 7.81 -17.40
CA ALA A 100 -6.47 6.88 -16.28
C ALA A 100 -5.29 5.90 -16.19
N PHE A 101 -4.86 5.36 -17.33
CA PHE A 101 -3.69 4.47 -17.38
C PHE A 101 -2.40 5.18 -16.96
N ARG A 102 -2.16 6.43 -17.38
CA ARG A 102 -0.99 7.21 -16.96
C ARG A 102 -1.01 7.50 -15.46
N CYS A 103 -2.16 7.81 -14.89
CA CYS A 103 -2.31 7.97 -13.43
C CYS A 103 -1.99 6.68 -12.69
N ALA A 104 -2.47 5.54 -13.18
CA ALA A 104 -2.17 4.23 -12.62
C ALA A 104 -0.67 3.91 -12.69
N LEU A 105 -0.02 4.19 -13.82
CA LEU A 105 1.41 4.01 -13.98
C LEU A 105 2.21 4.94 -13.05
N ALA A 106 1.77 6.20 -12.91
CA ALA A 106 2.36 7.14 -11.96
C ALA A 106 2.21 6.66 -10.51
N PHE A 107 1.08 6.04 -10.16
CA PHE A 107 0.88 5.43 -8.85
C PHE A 107 1.84 4.26 -8.59
N VAL A 108 2.04 3.39 -9.57
CA VAL A 108 3.03 2.30 -9.49
C VAL A 108 4.45 2.86 -9.36
N ALA A 109 4.80 3.88 -10.15
CA ALA A 109 6.09 4.55 -10.05
C ALA A 109 6.30 5.21 -8.67
N ALA A 110 5.27 5.86 -8.13
CA ALA A 110 5.29 6.42 -6.78
C ALA A 110 5.47 5.31 -5.72
N ALA A 111 4.76 4.20 -5.85
CA ALA A 111 4.92 3.04 -4.97
C ALA A 111 6.36 2.48 -5.03
N LEU A 112 6.97 2.45 -6.22
CA LEU A 112 8.35 2.01 -6.40
C LEU A 112 9.34 2.94 -5.69
N VAL A 113 9.20 4.26 -5.88
CA VAL A 113 10.04 5.26 -5.19
C VAL A 113 9.84 5.16 -3.68
N ALA A 114 8.62 4.96 -3.22
CA ALA A 114 8.30 4.79 -1.81
C ALA A 114 8.92 3.50 -1.23
N ALA A 115 8.93 2.40 -1.99
CA ALA A 115 9.59 1.15 -1.60
C ALA A 115 11.12 1.31 -1.54
N LEU A 116 11.74 2.01 -2.51
CA LEU A 116 13.16 2.32 -2.48
C LEU A 116 13.53 3.19 -1.27
N GLY A 117 12.69 4.17 -0.92
CA GLY A 117 12.87 4.96 0.29
C GLY A 117 12.77 4.12 1.56
N ALA A 118 11.85 3.14 1.62
CA ALA A 118 11.76 2.19 2.73
C ALA A 118 13.01 1.30 2.85
N ILE A 119 13.51 0.76 1.74
CA ILE A 119 14.73 -0.06 1.70
C ILE A 119 15.95 0.75 2.14
N SER A 120 16.07 2.00 1.68
CA SER A 120 17.16 2.90 2.08
C SER A 120 17.19 3.14 3.59
N HIS A 121 16.02 3.11 4.25
CA HIS A 121 15.88 3.27 5.68
C HIS A 121 16.36 2.04 6.48
N ALA A 122 16.20 0.84 5.91
CA ALA A 122 16.68 -0.39 6.50
C ALA A 122 18.22 -0.51 6.40
N ARG A 123 18.81 -0.13 5.25
CA ARG A 123 20.25 -0.28 4.96
C ARG A 123 21.18 0.58 5.83
N HIS A 124 20.74 1.75 6.29
CA HIS A 124 21.56 2.65 7.14
C HIS A 124 21.80 2.16 8.59
N SER A 125 21.56 0.88 8.86
CA SER A 125 21.57 0.25 10.19
C SER A 125 22.48 -0.97 10.28
N ALA A 126 23.17 -1.31 9.18
CA ALA A 126 24.20 -2.34 9.08
C ALA A 126 25.53 -1.64 8.79
#